data_AF-A0A1X7BSW1-F1
#
_entry.id   AF-A0A1X7BSW1-F1
#
_cell.length_a   1.000
_cell.length_b   1.000
_cell.length_c   1.000
_cell.angle_alpha   90.00
_cell.angle_beta   90.00
_cell.angle_gamma   90.00
#
_symmetry.space_group_name_H-M   'P 1'
#
loop_
_entity.id
_entity.type
_entity.pdbx_description
1 polymer ?
#
loop_
_entity_poly.entity_id
_entity_poly.type
_entity_poly.pdbx_seq_one_letter_code
_entity_poly.pdbx_strand_id
1 'polypeptide(L)'
;MTDMAQPGFASRVNGLRGVYRISIWLGLGALAALGQAPWGLWPLTIAALALIIALFRQAPDMRRALLMGWVAGTGYFMLALSWIVEPFLVDVARHGWMAPFALIGLSAYLAFYWAAGFAVARALGGGSVALIVAFTVGESLRGYLFTGFPWAQIGHVWIDTPMLQWAAFAGPLGLIAVTWAAATALWHLVARRQVIGGGVLAGIAALYLTGALIAPATATATDAPKVRLVQPNAPQHEKWDPAMIPIFFDRQLEFSAAGDTRPDLIVWPETSIPVLLNNAEPALEAISDAAGEVPVVAGLQRLDGSQIYNSLVALGADGTVTSLYDKHHLVPFGEFVPFGNFMARFGIAGIAAQDGHGFSAGPRGRVIELGDIGKALPLICYESVFARDLRAAPERADFILLITNDAWFGKISGPYQHLAQARLRSVEQGLPMIRAANTGISAMIDPAGRITHSLPLGQAGWIDAPLPLPRPPTLYARIGDLPVLAVLLLILGGTVLRNRAQRPPR
;
A
#
# COMPACT_ATOMS: atom_id res chain seq x y z
N MET A 1 32.92 45.98 14.65
CA MET A 1 32.56 44.69 15.27
C MET A 1 31.86 43.86 14.22
N THR A 2 32.58 42.90 13.66
CA THR A 2 32.12 41.97 12.63
C THR A 2 31.14 40.99 13.24
N ASP A 3 29.88 41.09 12.81
CA ASP A 3 28.81 40.18 13.17
C ASP A 3 29.13 38.80 12.56
N MET A 4 29.77 37.93 13.34
CA MET A 4 30.01 36.54 12.98
C MET A 4 28.67 35.83 12.96
N ALA A 5 27.96 35.93 11.84
CA ALA A 5 26.73 35.18 11.58
C ALA A 5 27.00 33.71 11.86
N GLN A 6 26.40 33.21 12.95
CA GLN A 6 26.47 31.82 13.37
C GLN A 6 26.15 30.93 12.16
N PRO A 7 27.00 29.94 11.82
CA PRO A 7 26.72 29.05 10.70
C PRO A 7 25.36 28.39 10.91
N GLY A 8 24.45 28.56 9.95
CA GLY A 8 23.12 27.97 9.99
C GLY A 8 23.18 26.45 10.15
N PHE A 9 22.10 25.83 10.65
CA PHE A 9 22.02 24.40 10.96
C PHE A 9 22.68 23.49 9.90
N ALA A 10 22.35 23.69 8.62
CA ALA A 10 22.89 22.86 7.55
C ALA A 10 24.41 23.02 7.34
N SER A 11 24.97 24.21 7.56
CA SER A 11 26.44 24.41 7.53
C SER A 11 27.14 23.75 8.72
N ARG A 12 26.52 23.76 9.92
CA ARG A 12 27.04 23.02 11.08
C ARG A 12 27.06 21.52 10.81
N VAL A 13 25.97 20.97 10.29
CA VAL A 13 25.89 19.54 9.92
C VAL A 13 26.95 19.18 8.89
N ASN A 14 27.20 20.02 7.88
CA ASN A 14 28.23 19.74 6.89
C ASN A 14 29.67 19.75 7.43
N GLY A 15 29.93 20.50 8.50
CA GLY A 15 31.21 20.51 9.22
C GLY A 15 31.43 19.33 10.17
N LEU A 16 30.40 18.50 10.42
CA LEU A 16 30.54 17.32 11.29
C LEU A 16 31.35 16.20 10.63
N ARG A 17 31.95 15.34 11.47
CA ARG A 17 32.58 14.09 11.01
C ARG A 17 31.57 13.23 10.23
N GLY A 18 32.08 12.44 9.29
CA GLY A 18 31.26 11.64 8.37
C GLY A 18 30.19 10.78 9.05
N VAL A 19 30.55 10.12 10.16
CA VAL A 19 29.62 9.24 10.91
C VAL A 19 28.41 10.01 11.46
N TYR A 20 28.62 11.17 12.10
CA TYR A 20 27.53 11.97 12.65
C TYR A 20 26.59 12.50 11.55
N ARG A 21 27.14 12.82 10.37
CA ARG A 21 26.33 13.24 9.21
C ARG A 21 25.43 12.13 8.71
N ILE A 22 25.97 10.91 8.61
CA ILE A 22 25.22 9.71 8.20
C ILE A 22 24.10 9.44 9.21
N SER A 23 24.40 9.46 10.51
CA SER A 23 23.40 9.26 11.57
C SER A 23 22.28 10.30 11.51
N ILE A 24 22.59 11.57 11.23
CA ILE A 24 21.57 12.62 11.09
C ILE A 24 20.66 12.34 9.88
N TRP A 25 21.21 11.99 8.72
CA TRP A 25 20.40 11.69 7.54
C TRP A 25 19.52 10.47 7.73
N LEU A 26 20.08 9.41 8.32
CA LEU A 26 19.35 8.19 8.65
C LEU A 26 18.20 8.51 9.63
N GLY A 27 18.50 9.26 10.69
CA GLY A 27 17.51 9.67 11.69
C GLY A 27 16.42 10.58 11.12
N LEU A 28 16.75 11.51 10.21
CA LEU A 28 15.75 12.33 9.53
C LEU A 28 14.87 11.50 8.60
N GLY A 29 15.44 10.51 7.91
CA GLY A 29 14.68 9.53 7.15
C GLY A 29 13.67 8.78 8.03
N ALA A 30 14.14 8.24 9.14
CA ALA A 30 13.29 7.54 10.11
C ALA A 30 12.19 8.46 10.68
N LEU A 31 12.54 9.70 11.04
CA LEU A 31 11.56 10.70 11.49
C LEU A 31 10.50 10.96 10.41
N ALA A 32 10.90 10.97 9.12
CA ALA A 32 9.97 11.15 8.02
C ALA A 32 9.00 9.97 7.86
N ALA A 33 9.35 8.77 8.31
CA ALA A 33 8.49 7.59 8.26
C ALA A 33 7.35 7.62 9.30
N LEU A 34 7.44 8.45 10.36
CA LEU A 34 6.39 8.56 11.38
C LEU A 34 5.07 9.13 10.86
N GLY A 35 5.04 9.71 9.67
CA GLY A 35 3.79 10.09 9.01
C GLY A 35 3.00 8.89 8.48
N GLN A 36 3.62 7.71 8.34
CA GLN A 36 2.94 6.50 7.90
C GLN A 36 2.04 5.96 9.02
N ALA A 37 1.05 5.15 8.63
CA ALA A 37 0.31 4.35 9.60
C ALA A 37 1.27 3.42 10.38
N PRO A 38 1.04 3.20 11.68
CA PRO A 38 -0.14 3.60 12.46
C PRO A 38 -0.01 4.99 13.12
N TRP A 39 1.15 5.64 13.04
CA TRP A 39 1.42 6.86 13.81
C TRP A 39 0.74 8.10 13.23
N GLY A 40 0.69 8.24 11.90
CA GLY A 40 -0.03 9.33 11.23
C GLY A 40 0.52 10.74 11.50
N LEU A 41 1.77 10.87 11.97
CA LEU A 41 2.41 12.14 12.33
C LEU A 41 2.92 12.89 11.07
N TRP A 42 2.05 13.11 10.09
CA TRP A 42 2.40 13.72 8.81
C TRP A 42 3.13 15.07 8.89
N PRO A 43 2.91 15.97 9.90
CA PRO A 43 3.67 17.21 9.99
C PRO A 43 5.16 16.95 10.25
N LEU A 44 5.50 15.89 11.00
CA LEU A 44 6.90 15.49 11.23
C LEU A 44 7.55 15.02 9.93
N THR A 45 6.81 14.33 9.05
CA THR A 45 7.29 14.00 7.72
C THR A 45 7.66 15.26 6.93
N ILE A 46 6.77 16.25 6.87
CA ILE A 46 7.05 17.49 6.13
C ILE A 46 8.26 18.23 6.71
N ALA A 47 8.36 18.32 8.04
CA ALA A 47 9.49 18.96 8.71
C ALA A 47 10.82 18.23 8.46
N ALA A 48 10.84 16.91 8.60
CA ALA A 48 12.03 16.09 8.36
C ALA A 48 12.50 16.18 6.90
N LEU A 49 11.58 16.11 5.93
CA LEU A 49 11.88 16.28 4.52
C LEU A 49 12.39 17.69 4.20
N ALA A 50 11.83 18.74 4.82
CA ALA A 50 12.31 20.11 4.65
C ALA A 50 13.76 20.26 5.14
N LEU A 51 14.12 19.61 6.25
CA LEU A 51 15.51 19.57 6.75
C LEU A 51 16.42 18.78 5.81
N ILE A 52 15.97 17.63 5.29
CA ILE A 52 16.73 16.86 4.29
C ILE A 52 16.98 17.72 3.04
N ILE A 53 15.96 18.47 2.55
CA ILE A 53 16.10 19.39 1.43
C ILE A 53 17.12 20.49 1.75
N ALA A 54 17.07 21.09 2.94
CA ALA A 54 18.02 22.11 3.37
C ALA A 54 19.47 21.60 3.31
N LEU A 55 19.70 20.34 3.74
CA LEU A 55 21.00 19.69 3.67
C LEU A 55 21.39 19.39 2.22
N PHE A 56 20.47 18.85 1.41
CA PHE A 56 20.71 18.50 0.00
C PHE A 56 21.16 19.70 -0.85
N ARG A 57 20.59 20.87 -0.56
CA ARG A 57 20.95 22.14 -1.21
C ARG A 57 22.41 22.52 -1.01
N GLN A 58 23.05 22.02 0.05
CA GLN A 58 24.46 22.25 0.34
C GLN A 58 25.38 21.11 -0.13
N ALA A 59 24.87 20.05 -0.76
CA ALA A 59 25.74 19.03 -1.33
C ALA A 59 26.69 19.68 -2.36
N PRO A 60 27.97 19.30 -2.44
CA PRO A 60 28.89 19.88 -3.42
C PRO A 60 28.66 19.27 -4.81
N ASP A 61 28.36 17.97 -4.88
CA ASP A 61 28.34 17.20 -6.12
C ASP A 61 27.22 16.14 -6.14
N MET A 62 27.13 15.42 -7.26
CA MET A 62 26.14 14.36 -7.47
C MET A 62 26.40 13.12 -6.61
N ARG A 63 27.65 12.81 -6.27
CA ARG A 63 28.00 11.66 -5.41
C ARG A 63 27.47 11.88 -4.00
N ARG A 64 27.61 13.10 -3.47
CA ARG A 64 27.06 13.47 -2.16
C ARG A 64 25.54 13.46 -2.18
N ALA A 65 24.91 13.97 -3.25
CA ALA A 65 23.45 13.89 -3.41
C ALA A 65 22.94 12.44 -3.42
N LEU A 66 23.61 11.54 -4.15
CA LEU A 66 23.33 10.10 -4.17
C LEU A 66 23.40 9.51 -2.76
N LEU A 67 24.53 9.72 -2.06
CA LEU A 67 24.73 9.18 -0.71
C LEU A 67 23.70 9.71 0.29
N MET A 68 23.36 11.01 0.20
CA MET A 68 22.33 11.61 1.05
C MET A 68 20.97 10.96 0.84
N GLY A 69 20.58 10.78 -0.41
CA GLY A 69 19.33 10.11 -0.75
C GLY A 69 19.28 8.67 -0.32
N TRP A 70 20.38 7.95 -0.53
CA TRP A 70 20.48 6.56 -0.11
C TRP A 70 20.41 6.41 1.41
N VAL A 71 21.18 7.19 2.18
CA VAL A 71 21.14 7.09 3.65
C VAL A 71 19.80 7.54 4.24
N ALA A 72 19.25 8.66 3.78
CA ALA A 72 17.97 9.15 4.26
C ALA A 72 16.81 8.21 3.85
N GLY A 73 16.83 7.72 2.62
CA GLY A 73 15.87 6.73 2.14
C GLY A 73 15.94 5.43 2.94
N THR A 74 17.16 4.94 3.25
CA THR A 74 17.34 3.74 4.07
C THR A 74 16.72 3.92 5.45
N GLY A 75 16.95 5.06 6.10
CA GLY A 75 16.35 5.34 7.41
C GLY A 75 14.83 5.41 7.36
N TYR A 76 14.28 6.00 6.29
CA TYR A 76 12.83 6.05 6.06
C TYR A 76 12.23 4.65 5.90
N PHE A 77 12.78 3.84 4.98
CA PHE A 77 12.25 2.50 4.72
C PHE A 77 12.49 1.53 5.89
N MET A 78 13.59 1.66 6.63
CA MET A 78 13.85 0.81 7.82
C MET A 78 12.77 0.97 8.88
N LEU A 79 12.28 2.20 9.13
CA LEU A 79 11.20 2.41 10.08
C LEU A 79 9.83 2.13 9.46
N ALA A 80 9.57 2.62 8.25
CA ALA A 80 8.26 2.46 7.60
C ALA A 80 7.92 0.98 7.33
N LEU A 81 8.93 0.16 7.03
CA LEU A 81 8.80 -1.25 6.69
C LEU A 81 9.36 -2.18 7.77
N SER A 82 9.47 -1.71 9.02
CA SER A 82 9.99 -2.52 10.12
C SER A 82 9.23 -3.84 10.30
N TRP A 83 7.96 -3.88 9.89
CA TRP A 83 7.11 -5.09 9.88
C TRP A 83 7.59 -6.20 8.94
N ILE A 84 8.53 -5.93 8.01
CA ILE A 84 9.11 -6.97 7.12
C ILE A 84 9.87 -8.05 7.89
N VAL A 85 10.19 -7.82 9.17
CA VAL A 85 10.77 -8.87 10.02
C VAL A 85 9.75 -9.96 10.37
N GLU A 86 8.45 -9.64 10.42
CA GLU A 86 7.40 -10.51 10.95
C GLU A 86 7.25 -11.84 10.21
N PRO A 87 7.29 -11.92 8.86
CA PRO A 87 7.26 -13.20 8.15
C PRO A 87 8.38 -14.16 8.55
N PHE A 88 9.56 -13.63 8.87
CA PHE A 88 10.73 -14.43 9.30
C PHE A 88 10.61 -14.93 10.74
N LEU A 89 9.68 -14.35 11.52
CA LEU A 89 9.41 -14.74 12.90
C LEU A 89 8.29 -15.78 13.03
N VAL A 90 7.65 -16.19 11.93
CA VAL A 90 6.67 -17.28 11.94
C VAL A 90 7.33 -18.61 12.29
N ASP A 91 8.47 -18.91 11.67
CA ASP A 91 9.36 -20.03 12.02
C ASP A 91 10.73 -19.45 12.38
N VAL A 92 10.84 -18.95 13.62
CA VAL A 92 12.03 -18.25 14.13
C VAL A 92 13.27 -19.14 14.03
N ALA A 93 13.14 -20.43 14.36
CA ALA A 93 14.26 -21.36 14.39
C ALA A 93 14.89 -21.52 13.00
N ARG A 94 14.07 -21.53 11.95
CA ARG A 94 14.53 -21.67 10.57
C ARG A 94 14.93 -20.35 9.90
N HIS A 95 14.12 -19.30 10.08
CA HIS A 95 14.20 -18.08 9.27
C HIS A 95 14.55 -16.80 10.04
N GLY A 96 14.48 -16.81 11.38
CA GLY A 96 14.61 -15.60 12.20
C GLY A 96 15.94 -14.85 12.01
N TRP A 97 17.03 -15.58 11.73
CA TRP A 97 18.34 -15.00 11.46
C TRP A 97 18.38 -14.11 10.20
N MET A 98 17.46 -14.31 9.24
CA MET A 98 17.39 -13.55 7.99
C MET A 98 16.72 -12.18 8.18
N ALA A 99 15.89 -12.01 9.22
CA ALA A 99 15.07 -10.82 9.44
C ALA A 99 15.85 -9.48 9.38
N PRO A 100 16.98 -9.28 10.09
CA PRO A 100 17.71 -8.02 10.01
C PRO A 100 18.29 -7.75 8.62
N PHE A 101 18.74 -8.79 7.92
CA PHE A 101 19.29 -8.66 6.56
C PHE A 101 18.19 -8.35 5.54
N ALA A 102 17.02 -8.95 5.68
CA ALA A 102 15.87 -8.66 4.85
C ALA A 102 15.41 -7.19 5.02
N LEU A 103 15.28 -6.72 6.27
CA LEU A 103 14.88 -5.34 6.54
C LEU A 103 15.91 -4.33 6.02
N ILE A 104 17.19 -4.48 6.38
CA ILE A 104 18.24 -3.55 5.98
C ILE A 104 18.45 -3.61 4.45
N GLY A 105 18.49 -4.82 3.89
CA GLY A 105 18.69 -5.04 2.45
C GLY A 105 17.56 -4.45 1.61
N LEU A 106 16.30 -4.73 1.96
CA LEU A 106 15.14 -4.15 1.28
C LEU A 106 15.13 -2.62 1.42
N SER A 107 15.38 -2.10 2.61
CA SER A 107 15.41 -0.65 2.84
C SER A 107 16.49 0.05 2.03
N ALA A 108 17.70 -0.52 2.00
CA ALA A 108 18.81 -0.03 1.20
C ALA A 108 18.54 -0.12 -0.31
N TYR A 109 17.86 -1.17 -0.77
CA TYR A 109 17.42 -1.31 -2.16
C TYR A 109 16.40 -0.21 -2.53
N LEU A 110 15.34 -0.05 -1.73
CA LEU A 110 14.31 0.96 -2.00
C LEU A 110 14.87 2.38 -1.90
N ALA A 111 15.90 2.60 -1.07
CA ALA A 111 16.60 3.86 -0.97
C ALA A 111 17.36 4.27 -2.25
N PHE A 112 17.61 3.36 -3.20
CA PHE A 112 18.16 3.74 -4.50
C PHE A 112 17.23 4.64 -5.29
N TYR A 113 15.92 4.52 -5.13
CA TYR A 113 14.96 5.43 -5.76
C TYR A 113 15.08 6.85 -5.19
N TRP A 114 15.35 6.99 -3.88
CA TRP A 114 15.64 8.28 -3.26
C TRP A 114 17.00 8.83 -3.67
N ALA A 115 18.03 7.97 -3.73
CA ALA A 115 19.35 8.33 -4.24
C ALA A 115 19.26 8.89 -5.68
N ALA A 116 18.57 8.16 -6.56
CA ALA A 116 18.32 8.57 -7.94
C ALA A 116 17.53 9.89 -8.01
N GLY A 117 16.48 10.04 -7.19
CA GLY A 117 15.69 11.28 -7.10
C GLY A 117 16.56 12.50 -6.78
N PHE A 118 17.40 12.43 -5.76
CA PHE A 118 18.33 13.52 -5.43
C PHE A 118 19.42 13.72 -6.48
N ALA A 119 19.96 12.64 -7.06
CA ALA A 119 20.98 12.73 -8.10
C ALA A 119 20.46 13.43 -9.37
N VAL A 120 19.29 13.02 -9.84
CA VAL A 120 18.60 13.62 -10.99
C VAL A 120 18.25 15.07 -10.68
N ALA A 121 17.67 15.35 -9.51
CA ALA A 121 17.38 16.71 -9.09
C ALA A 121 18.64 17.58 -9.10
N ARG A 122 19.77 17.06 -8.60
CA ARG A 122 21.07 17.74 -8.61
C ARG A 122 21.60 17.97 -10.02
N ALA A 123 21.55 16.96 -10.89
CA ALA A 123 21.97 17.06 -12.29
C ALA A 123 21.18 18.14 -13.05
N LEU A 124 19.92 18.35 -12.68
CA LEU A 124 19.03 19.37 -13.24
C LEU A 124 19.13 20.74 -12.52
N GLY A 125 20.16 20.95 -11.68
CA GLY A 125 20.45 22.22 -11.02
C GLY A 125 19.93 22.35 -9.58
N GLY A 126 19.30 21.31 -9.02
CA GLY A 126 18.90 21.22 -7.62
C GLY A 126 17.74 22.15 -7.23
N GLY A 127 16.91 22.55 -8.19
CA GLY A 127 15.71 23.37 -7.96
C GLY A 127 14.53 22.55 -7.42
N SER A 128 13.58 23.23 -6.77
CA SER A 128 12.40 22.58 -6.14
C SER A 128 11.56 21.78 -7.14
N VAL A 129 11.33 22.32 -8.34
CA VAL A 129 10.60 21.61 -9.41
C VAL A 129 11.30 20.31 -9.79
N ALA A 130 12.61 20.36 -10.04
CA ALA A 130 13.40 19.18 -10.39
C ALA A 130 13.34 18.11 -9.29
N LEU A 131 13.35 18.54 -8.03
CA LEU A 131 13.21 17.63 -6.89
C LEU A 131 11.84 16.96 -6.85
N ILE A 132 10.75 17.74 -6.89
CA ILE A 132 9.37 17.20 -6.84
C ILE A 132 9.14 16.21 -7.99
N VAL A 133 9.56 16.57 -9.20
CA VAL A 133 9.37 15.73 -10.39
C VAL A 133 10.24 14.47 -10.32
N ALA A 134 11.53 14.59 -9.98
CA ALA A 134 12.43 13.44 -9.90
C ALA A 134 11.97 12.41 -8.87
N PHE A 135 11.49 12.86 -7.70
CA PHE A 135 10.96 11.96 -6.68
C PHE A 135 9.63 11.33 -7.10
N THR A 136 8.71 12.09 -7.70
CA THR A 136 7.42 11.54 -8.13
C THR A 136 7.61 10.49 -9.24
N VAL A 137 8.50 10.74 -10.19
CA VAL A 137 8.88 9.76 -11.22
C VAL A 137 9.59 8.57 -10.60
N GLY A 138 10.52 8.79 -9.66
CA GLY A 138 11.21 7.70 -8.95
C GLY A 138 10.26 6.77 -8.21
N GLU A 139 9.27 7.32 -7.51
CA GLU A 139 8.22 6.56 -6.82
C GLU A 139 7.29 5.83 -7.79
N SER A 140 6.98 6.45 -8.94
CA SER A 140 6.26 5.77 -10.02
C SER A 140 7.07 4.58 -10.54
N LEU A 141 8.38 4.74 -10.79
CA LEU A 141 9.23 3.63 -11.24
C LEU A 141 9.32 2.53 -10.18
N ARG A 142 9.40 2.88 -8.89
CA ARG A 142 9.41 1.93 -7.78
C ARG A 142 8.16 1.06 -7.71
N GLY A 143 7.01 1.59 -8.13
CA GLY A 143 5.76 0.83 -8.27
C GLY A 143 5.69 -0.08 -9.49
N TYR A 144 6.63 0.01 -10.44
CA TYR A 144 6.59 -0.73 -11.71
C TYR A 144 7.77 -1.65 -11.97
N LEU A 145 9.00 -1.23 -11.62
CA LEU A 145 10.21 -2.01 -11.85
C LEU A 145 10.29 -3.22 -10.92
N PHE A 146 10.79 -4.33 -11.45
CA PHE A 146 10.99 -5.58 -10.70
C PHE A 146 9.73 -6.05 -9.94
N THR A 147 8.60 -6.19 -10.66
CA THR A 147 7.23 -6.43 -10.15
C THR A 147 6.57 -5.22 -9.49
N GLY A 148 7.37 -4.40 -8.81
CA GLY A 148 6.93 -3.17 -8.16
C GLY A 148 6.69 -3.36 -6.66
N PHE A 149 6.98 -2.32 -5.90
CA PHE A 149 6.75 -2.27 -4.46
C PHE A 149 6.22 -0.89 -4.07
N PRO A 150 4.93 -0.57 -4.32
CA PRO A 150 4.33 0.73 -4.01
C PRO A 150 3.97 0.89 -2.51
N TRP A 151 4.58 0.12 -1.61
CA TRP A 151 4.39 0.27 -0.17
C TRP A 151 5.17 1.47 0.38
N ALA A 152 4.68 2.06 1.48
CA ALA A 152 5.31 3.19 2.18
C ALA A 152 5.65 4.38 1.25
N GLN A 153 4.86 4.63 0.20
CA GLN A 153 5.00 5.84 -0.60
C GLN A 153 4.80 7.07 0.28
N ILE A 154 5.60 8.11 0.04
CA ILE A 154 5.57 9.31 0.90
C ILE A 154 4.22 10.04 0.85
N GLY A 155 3.43 9.83 -0.22
CA GLY A 155 2.06 10.35 -0.33
C GLY A 155 1.06 9.65 0.61
N HIS A 156 1.37 8.47 1.14
CA HIS A 156 0.47 7.74 2.05
C HIS A 156 0.27 8.44 3.39
N VAL A 157 1.13 9.39 3.76
CA VAL A 157 0.97 10.20 5.00
C VAL A 157 -0.32 11.02 5.03
N TRP A 158 -0.97 11.19 3.87
CA TRP A 158 -2.22 11.94 3.73
C TRP A 158 -3.49 11.10 3.90
N ILE A 159 -3.39 9.76 3.97
CA ILE A 159 -4.56 8.86 3.92
C ILE A 159 -5.52 9.09 5.10
N ASP A 160 -5.00 9.38 6.29
CA ASP A 160 -5.82 9.69 7.48
C ASP A 160 -6.28 11.14 7.55
N THR A 161 -6.17 11.89 6.45
CA THR A 161 -6.51 13.31 6.41
C THR A 161 -7.49 13.63 5.28
N PRO A 162 -8.15 14.79 5.29
CA PRO A 162 -9.01 15.22 4.19
C PRO A 162 -8.28 15.33 2.84
N MET A 163 -6.94 15.44 2.83
CA MET A 163 -6.14 15.46 1.61
C MET A 163 -6.31 14.18 0.77
N LEU A 164 -6.69 13.05 1.40
CA LEU A 164 -6.98 11.79 0.72
C LEU A 164 -7.93 11.98 -0.48
N GLN A 165 -8.93 12.86 -0.38
CA GLN A 165 -9.94 13.02 -1.44
C GLN A 165 -9.36 13.48 -2.78
N TRP A 166 -8.17 14.10 -2.79
CA TRP A 166 -7.50 14.49 -4.02
C TRP A 166 -6.92 13.30 -4.80
N ALA A 167 -6.82 12.12 -4.19
CA ALA A 167 -6.46 10.89 -4.88
C ALA A 167 -7.50 10.50 -5.95
N ALA A 168 -8.77 10.89 -5.79
CA ALA A 168 -9.79 10.70 -6.84
C ALA A 168 -9.48 11.46 -8.15
N PHE A 169 -8.57 12.44 -8.10
CA PHE A 169 -8.18 13.25 -9.26
C PHE A 169 -6.79 12.91 -9.77
N ALA A 170 -5.81 12.87 -8.86
CA ALA A 170 -4.39 12.76 -9.19
C ALA A 170 -3.73 11.46 -8.70
N GLY A 171 -4.51 10.59 -8.05
CA GLY A 171 -4.03 9.33 -7.52
C GLY A 171 -2.89 9.46 -6.49
N PRO A 172 -2.10 8.39 -6.30
CA PRO A 172 -1.06 8.36 -5.30
C PRO A 172 0.14 9.27 -5.70
N LEU A 173 0.40 9.42 -7.00
CA LEU A 173 1.48 10.29 -7.49
C LEU A 173 1.20 11.77 -7.22
N GLY A 174 -0.06 12.20 -7.29
CA GLY A 174 -0.45 13.55 -6.88
C GLY A 174 -0.14 13.82 -5.41
N LEU A 175 -0.46 12.87 -4.53
CA LEU A 175 -0.15 12.97 -3.10
C LEU A 175 1.36 12.99 -2.83
N ILE A 176 2.15 12.21 -3.57
CA ILE A 176 3.63 12.26 -3.50
C ILE A 176 4.13 13.66 -3.89
N ALA A 177 3.64 14.22 -5.00
CA ALA A 177 4.03 15.54 -5.47
C ALA A 177 3.68 16.64 -4.45
N VAL A 178 2.48 16.60 -3.86
CA VAL A 178 2.03 17.51 -2.79
C VAL A 178 2.94 17.41 -1.57
N THR A 179 3.38 16.21 -1.19
CA THR A 179 4.25 16.00 -0.04
C THR A 179 5.62 16.67 -0.22
N TRP A 180 6.24 16.48 -1.39
CA TRP A 180 7.50 17.15 -1.72
C TRP A 180 7.32 18.66 -1.91
N ALA A 181 6.19 19.10 -2.46
CA ALA A 181 5.84 20.52 -2.56
C ALA A 181 5.73 21.16 -1.17
N ALA A 182 5.04 20.54 -0.22
CA ALA A 182 4.94 21.01 1.17
C ALA A 182 6.32 21.12 1.83
N ALA A 183 7.15 20.07 1.72
CA ALA A 183 8.49 20.06 2.31
C ALA A 183 9.41 21.14 1.70
N THR A 184 9.38 21.31 0.38
CA THR A 184 10.14 22.38 -0.30
C THR A 184 9.63 23.78 0.08
N ALA A 185 8.31 23.96 0.21
CA ALA A 185 7.71 25.22 0.59
C ALA A 185 8.03 25.61 2.03
N LEU A 186 8.00 24.64 2.95
CA LEU A 186 8.45 24.84 4.33
C LEU A 186 9.92 25.27 4.38
N TRP A 187 10.79 24.63 3.59
CA TRP A 187 12.18 25.07 3.46
C TRP A 187 12.31 26.50 2.91
N HIS A 188 11.51 26.89 1.91
CA HIS A 188 11.53 28.24 1.33
C HIS A 188 11.21 29.35 2.33
N LEU A 189 10.34 29.08 3.32
CA LEU A 189 10.07 30.04 4.41
C LEU A 189 11.34 30.42 5.17
N VAL A 190 12.21 29.44 5.43
CA VAL A 190 13.47 29.64 6.16
C VAL A 190 14.58 30.15 5.26
N ALA A 191 14.53 29.82 3.96
CA ALA A 191 15.50 30.23 2.95
C ALA A 191 15.27 31.66 2.39
N ARG A 192 14.54 32.52 3.12
CA ARG A 192 14.20 33.90 2.74
C ARG A 192 13.40 34.02 1.42
N ARG A 193 12.67 32.96 1.05
CA ARG A 193 11.74 32.94 -0.10
C ARG A 193 10.29 32.84 0.39
N GLN A 194 9.97 33.65 1.39
CA GLN A 194 8.74 33.58 2.16
C GLN A 194 7.47 33.71 1.31
N VAL A 195 7.48 34.57 0.28
CA VAL A 195 6.32 34.74 -0.63
C VAL A 195 6.02 33.45 -1.39
N ILE A 196 7.04 32.79 -1.94
CA ILE A 196 6.89 31.54 -2.69
C ILE A 196 6.48 30.40 -1.74
N GLY A 197 7.20 30.26 -0.62
CA GLY A 197 6.91 29.22 0.37
C GLY A 197 5.51 29.38 0.98
N GLY A 198 5.14 30.61 1.35
CA GLY A 198 3.84 30.93 1.91
C GLY A 198 2.71 30.71 0.91
N GLY A 199 2.89 31.12 -0.35
CA GLY A 199 1.90 30.88 -1.41
C GLY A 199 1.63 29.39 -1.67
N VAL A 200 2.68 28.57 -1.75
CA VAL A 200 2.54 27.11 -1.94
C VAL A 200 1.88 26.46 -0.72
N LEU A 201 2.30 26.82 0.50
CA LEU A 201 1.68 26.28 1.72
C LEU A 201 0.23 26.73 1.87
N ALA A 202 -0.11 27.96 1.49
CA ALA A 202 -1.50 28.42 1.46
C ALA A 202 -2.34 27.62 0.45
N GLY A 203 -1.78 27.31 -0.72
CA GLY A 203 -2.42 26.43 -1.70
C GLY A 203 -2.64 25.01 -1.16
N ILE A 204 -1.63 24.42 -0.49
CA ILE A 204 -1.75 23.09 0.11
C ILE A 204 -2.74 23.10 1.29
N ALA A 205 -2.75 24.16 2.11
CA ALA A 205 -3.75 24.34 3.15
C ALA A 205 -5.16 24.47 2.56
N ALA A 206 -5.32 25.18 1.44
CA ALA A 206 -6.59 25.26 0.73
C ALA A 206 -7.02 23.88 0.22
N LEU A 207 -6.12 23.09 -0.39
CA LEU A 207 -6.40 21.70 -0.79
C LEU A 207 -6.80 20.84 0.42
N TYR A 208 -6.09 20.97 1.55
CA TYR A 208 -6.42 20.24 2.77
C TYR A 208 -7.83 20.57 3.26
N LEU A 209 -8.17 21.85 3.38
CA LEU A 209 -9.48 22.31 3.86
C LEU A 209 -10.61 21.93 2.89
N THR A 210 -10.39 22.14 1.59
CA THR A 210 -11.39 21.82 0.55
C THR A 210 -11.52 20.31 0.33
N GLY A 211 -10.50 19.52 0.64
CA GLY A 211 -10.56 18.05 0.67
C GLY A 211 -11.71 17.53 1.54
N ALA A 212 -11.96 18.19 2.69
CA ALA A 212 -13.08 17.84 3.57
C ALA A 212 -14.45 18.16 2.94
N LEU A 213 -14.52 19.23 2.13
CA LEU A 213 -15.75 19.71 1.49
C LEU A 213 -16.12 18.87 0.26
N ILE A 214 -15.14 18.36 -0.47
CA ILE A 214 -15.35 17.52 -1.66
C ILE A 214 -15.55 16.04 -1.31
N ALA A 215 -15.30 15.66 -0.05
CA ALA A 215 -15.51 14.31 0.43
C ALA A 215 -17.00 13.96 0.25
N PRO A 216 -17.36 12.95 -0.56
CA PRO A 216 -18.76 12.60 -0.75
C PRO A 216 -19.38 12.16 0.57
N ALA A 217 -20.68 12.39 0.73
CA ALA A 217 -21.43 11.78 1.81
C ALA A 217 -21.42 10.25 1.65
N THR A 218 -21.33 9.53 2.76
CA THR A 218 -21.59 8.08 2.76
C THR A 218 -23.06 7.87 2.41
N ALA A 219 -23.32 7.11 1.35
CA ALA A 219 -24.68 6.79 0.91
C ALA A 219 -24.85 5.27 0.93
N THR A 220 -25.87 4.82 1.65
CA THR A 220 -26.28 3.42 1.74
C THR A 220 -27.75 3.38 1.39
N ALA A 221 -28.14 2.53 0.45
CA ALA A 221 -29.56 2.34 0.11
C ALA A 221 -30.32 1.77 1.32
N THR A 222 -31.62 2.04 1.41
CA THR A 222 -32.44 1.53 2.54
C THR A 222 -32.50 0.00 2.54
N ASP A 223 -32.43 -0.59 1.36
CA ASP A 223 -32.39 -2.00 1.02
C ASP A 223 -30.97 -2.45 0.61
N ALA A 224 -29.92 -1.74 1.04
CA ALA A 224 -28.55 -2.12 0.70
C ALA A 224 -28.23 -3.55 1.17
N PRO A 225 -27.59 -4.38 0.30
CA PRO A 225 -27.20 -5.73 0.68
C PRO A 225 -26.32 -5.73 1.93
N LYS A 226 -26.64 -6.62 2.87
CA LYS A 226 -25.86 -6.86 4.09
C LYS A 226 -24.81 -7.91 3.82
N VAL A 227 -23.54 -7.53 3.97
CA VAL A 227 -22.41 -8.43 3.80
C VAL A 227 -21.84 -8.79 5.16
N ARG A 228 -21.72 -10.09 5.43
CA ARG A 228 -21.04 -10.63 6.60
C ARG A 228 -19.56 -10.81 6.34
N LEU A 229 -18.73 -10.13 7.13
CA LEU A 229 -17.28 -10.32 7.13
C LEU A 229 -16.91 -11.31 8.24
N VAL A 230 -16.29 -12.42 7.89
CA VAL A 230 -15.85 -13.46 8.84
C VAL A 230 -14.35 -13.31 9.10
N GLN A 231 -13.98 -13.28 10.38
CA GLN A 231 -12.59 -13.14 10.83
C GLN A 231 -12.24 -14.29 11.80
N PRO A 232 -11.60 -15.37 11.33
CA PRO A 232 -11.28 -16.53 12.17
C PRO A 232 -10.17 -16.24 13.19
N ASN A 233 -9.31 -15.24 12.93
CA ASN A 233 -8.13 -14.96 13.73
C ASN A 233 -7.22 -16.19 13.90
N ALA A 234 -6.84 -16.82 12.78
CA ALA A 234 -5.91 -17.95 12.75
C ALA A 234 -4.45 -17.45 12.70
N PRO A 235 -3.67 -17.50 13.79
CA PRO A 235 -2.28 -17.05 13.77
C PRO A 235 -1.45 -17.85 12.77
N GLN A 236 -0.50 -17.20 12.08
CA GLN A 236 0.18 -17.82 10.95
C GLN A 236 1.00 -19.08 11.32
N HIS A 237 1.56 -19.13 12.53
CA HIS A 237 2.34 -20.27 13.03
C HIS A 237 1.48 -21.47 13.44
N GLU A 238 0.18 -21.26 13.70
CA GLU A 238 -0.79 -22.30 14.07
C GLU A 238 -1.66 -22.73 12.87
N LYS A 239 -1.80 -21.87 11.86
CA LYS A 239 -2.75 -22.02 10.74
C LYS A 239 -2.65 -23.37 10.01
N TRP A 240 -1.46 -23.96 9.97
CA TRP A 240 -1.19 -25.23 9.30
C TRP A 240 -0.90 -26.39 10.26
N ASP A 241 -1.11 -26.18 11.57
CA ASP A 241 -1.07 -27.25 12.56
C ASP A 241 -2.32 -28.13 12.42
N PRO A 242 -2.19 -29.45 12.17
CA PRO A 242 -3.32 -30.37 12.07
C PRO A 242 -4.31 -30.31 13.25
N ALA A 243 -3.84 -29.99 14.46
CA ALA A 243 -4.71 -29.85 15.64
C ALA A 243 -5.52 -28.55 15.65
N MET A 244 -5.03 -27.50 14.98
CA MET A 244 -5.64 -26.17 14.97
C MET A 244 -6.52 -25.92 13.75
N ILE A 245 -6.26 -26.62 12.64
CA ILE A 245 -7.03 -26.51 11.39
C ILE A 245 -8.54 -26.64 11.64
N PRO A 246 -9.05 -27.69 12.33
CA PRO A 246 -10.48 -27.82 12.59
C PRO A 246 -11.04 -26.65 13.40
N ILE A 247 -10.31 -26.18 14.40
CA ILE A 247 -10.72 -25.06 15.26
C ILE A 247 -10.95 -23.79 14.44
N PHE A 248 -10.04 -23.48 13.51
CA PHE A 248 -10.18 -22.28 12.68
C PHE A 248 -11.25 -22.43 11.59
N PHE A 249 -11.43 -23.64 11.04
CA PHE A 249 -12.46 -23.91 10.06
C PHE A 249 -13.86 -23.86 10.69
N ASP A 250 -14.08 -24.61 11.78
CA ASP A 250 -15.36 -24.71 12.48
C ASP A 250 -15.81 -23.36 13.04
N ARG A 251 -14.87 -22.53 13.51
CA ARG A 251 -15.18 -21.16 13.94
C ARG A 251 -15.76 -20.31 12.80
N GLN A 252 -15.26 -20.47 11.58
CA GLN A 252 -15.82 -19.74 10.44
C GLN A 252 -17.21 -20.24 10.08
N LEU A 253 -17.47 -21.56 10.19
CA LEU A 253 -18.82 -22.12 10.05
C LEU A 253 -19.78 -21.57 11.11
N GLU A 254 -19.35 -21.55 12.37
CA GLU A 254 -20.13 -20.97 13.48
C GLU A 254 -20.47 -19.50 13.21
N PHE A 255 -19.50 -18.71 12.76
CA PHE A 255 -19.69 -17.30 12.43
C PHE A 255 -20.56 -17.09 11.19
N SER A 256 -20.49 -17.98 10.20
CA SER A 256 -21.40 -17.98 9.05
C SER A 256 -22.84 -18.22 9.48
N ALA A 257 -23.07 -19.17 10.39
CA ALA A 257 -24.40 -19.54 10.89
C ALA A 257 -24.96 -18.60 11.97
N ALA A 258 -24.13 -17.70 12.51
CA ALA A 258 -24.48 -16.88 13.67
C ALA A 258 -25.49 -15.76 13.37
N GLY A 259 -26.07 -15.19 14.43
CA GLY A 259 -26.92 -14.00 14.36
C GLY A 259 -28.34 -14.27 13.87
N ASP A 260 -29.26 -13.39 14.26
CA ASP A 260 -30.70 -13.55 13.98
C ASP A 260 -31.10 -13.04 12.59
N THR A 261 -30.24 -12.24 11.96
CA THR A 261 -30.50 -11.67 10.62
C THR A 261 -29.64 -12.37 9.59
N ARG A 262 -30.28 -12.88 8.54
CA ARG A 262 -29.60 -13.51 7.43
C ARG A 262 -28.91 -12.44 6.56
N PRO A 263 -27.59 -12.53 6.32
CA PRO A 263 -26.89 -11.65 5.38
C PRO A 263 -27.20 -12.04 3.93
N ASP A 264 -26.92 -11.14 2.99
CA ASP A 264 -27.06 -11.39 1.55
C ASP A 264 -25.78 -11.99 0.93
N LEU A 265 -24.64 -11.85 1.60
CA LEU A 265 -23.34 -12.41 1.21
C LEU A 265 -22.48 -12.67 2.45
N ILE A 266 -21.76 -13.79 2.48
CA ILE A 266 -20.74 -14.08 3.49
C ILE A 266 -19.36 -14.06 2.83
N VAL A 267 -18.37 -13.43 3.47
CA VAL A 267 -17.01 -13.33 2.95
C VAL A 267 -16.00 -13.84 3.97
N TRP A 268 -15.29 -14.89 3.58
CA TRP A 268 -14.17 -15.47 4.31
C TRP A 268 -12.83 -14.94 3.77
N PRO A 269 -11.77 -14.92 4.59
CA PRO A 269 -10.47 -14.35 4.20
C PRO A 269 -9.65 -15.21 3.22
N GLU A 270 -8.45 -14.74 2.89
CA GLU A 270 -7.48 -15.44 2.03
C GLU A 270 -7.01 -16.76 2.65
N THR A 271 -7.03 -17.82 1.83
CA THR A 271 -6.61 -19.18 2.22
C THR A 271 -7.27 -19.61 3.54
N SER A 272 -8.59 -19.40 3.64
CA SER A 272 -9.42 -19.75 4.80
C SER A 272 -9.85 -21.21 4.79
N ILE A 273 -9.87 -21.85 3.61
CA ILE A 273 -10.15 -23.27 3.45
C ILE A 273 -8.81 -24.04 3.45
N PRO A 274 -8.61 -25.01 4.35
CA PRO A 274 -7.31 -25.66 4.57
C PRO A 274 -6.99 -26.78 3.59
N VAL A 275 -7.78 -26.94 2.52
CA VAL A 275 -7.61 -27.97 1.49
C VAL A 275 -7.57 -27.33 0.10
N LEU A 276 -6.99 -28.07 -0.86
CA LEU A 276 -7.00 -27.67 -2.26
C LEU A 276 -8.42 -27.69 -2.82
N LEU A 277 -8.77 -26.74 -3.69
CA LEU A 277 -10.07 -26.71 -4.37
C LEU A 277 -10.42 -28.05 -5.02
N ASN A 278 -9.42 -28.75 -5.56
CA ASN A 278 -9.55 -30.05 -6.20
C ASN A 278 -10.13 -31.15 -5.28
N ASN A 279 -10.01 -30.98 -3.96
CA ASN A 279 -10.48 -31.92 -2.94
C ASN A 279 -11.43 -31.24 -1.92
N ALA A 280 -11.95 -30.05 -2.26
CA ALA A 280 -12.65 -29.20 -1.30
C ALA A 280 -14.15 -29.53 -1.17
N GLU A 281 -14.70 -30.44 -1.97
CA GLU A 281 -16.15 -30.73 -2.02
C GLU A 281 -16.79 -30.88 -0.62
N PRO A 282 -16.28 -31.71 0.31
CA PRO A 282 -16.85 -31.80 1.67
C PRO A 282 -16.76 -30.49 2.47
N ALA A 283 -15.71 -29.70 2.26
CA ALA A 283 -15.56 -28.40 2.91
C ALA A 283 -16.50 -27.36 2.33
N LEU A 284 -16.73 -27.37 1.01
CA LEU A 284 -17.68 -26.46 0.35
C LEU A 284 -19.13 -26.79 0.73
N GLU A 285 -19.48 -28.07 0.85
CA GLU A 285 -20.78 -28.52 1.38
C GLU A 285 -20.99 -28.01 2.81
N ALA A 286 -20.03 -28.25 3.72
CA ALA A 286 -20.12 -27.77 5.10
C ALA A 286 -20.26 -26.23 5.19
N ILE A 287 -19.56 -25.49 4.32
CA ILE A 287 -19.69 -24.03 4.21
C ILE A 287 -21.11 -23.64 3.78
N SER A 288 -21.64 -24.30 2.75
CA SER A 288 -22.99 -24.03 2.23
C SER A 288 -24.07 -24.33 3.27
N ASP A 289 -23.94 -25.45 3.98
CA ASP A 289 -24.85 -25.86 5.05
C ASP A 289 -24.86 -24.84 6.19
N ALA A 290 -23.66 -24.40 6.63
CA ALA A 290 -23.53 -23.39 7.67
C ALA A 290 -24.04 -22.01 7.24
N ALA A 291 -23.91 -21.68 5.94
CA ALA A 291 -24.38 -20.41 5.39
C ALA A 291 -25.91 -20.34 5.22
N GLY A 292 -26.59 -21.49 5.19
CA GLY A 292 -28.06 -21.55 5.06
C GLY A 292 -28.56 -20.86 3.80
N GLU A 293 -28.15 -21.35 2.63
CA GLU A 293 -28.48 -20.82 1.28
C GLU A 293 -27.95 -19.41 0.98
N VAL A 294 -27.06 -18.84 1.80
CA VAL A 294 -26.41 -17.54 1.51
C VAL A 294 -25.16 -17.78 0.67
N PRO A 295 -24.93 -17.05 -0.43
CA PRO A 295 -23.69 -17.18 -1.19
C PRO A 295 -22.46 -16.84 -0.33
N VAL A 296 -21.37 -17.56 -0.55
CA VAL A 296 -20.13 -17.41 0.22
C VAL A 296 -18.96 -17.15 -0.71
N VAL A 297 -18.15 -16.14 -0.41
CA VAL A 297 -16.83 -15.98 -1.02
C VAL A 297 -15.77 -16.45 -0.05
N ALA A 298 -14.83 -17.29 -0.52
CA ALA A 298 -13.76 -17.81 0.32
C ALA A 298 -12.44 -17.96 -0.44
N GLY A 299 -11.32 -17.85 0.29
CA GLY A 299 -9.98 -18.05 -0.25
C GLY A 299 -9.47 -19.47 -0.02
N LEU A 300 -8.83 -20.05 -1.03
CA LEU A 300 -8.19 -21.37 -0.95
C LEU A 300 -7.09 -21.53 -1.99
N GLN A 301 -6.36 -22.64 -1.93
CA GLN A 301 -5.35 -22.98 -2.94
C GLN A 301 -5.96 -23.88 -4.02
N ARG A 302 -5.51 -23.75 -5.26
CA ARG A 302 -5.97 -24.57 -6.40
C ARG A 302 -4.80 -25.15 -7.17
N LEU A 303 -4.92 -26.41 -7.61
CA LEU A 303 -3.96 -27.05 -8.49
C LEU A 303 -4.52 -27.17 -9.91
N ASP A 304 -3.73 -26.77 -10.90
CA ASP A 304 -4.02 -26.91 -12.35
C ASP A 304 -2.80 -27.51 -13.06
N GLY A 305 -2.84 -28.82 -13.30
CA GLY A 305 -1.64 -29.56 -13.73
C GLY A 305 -0.53 -29.44 -12.68
N SER A 306 0.58 -28.78 -13.03
CA SER A 306 1.71 -28.51 -12.13
C SER A 306 1.68 -27.11 -11.48
N GLN A 307 0.69 -26.28 -11.83
CA GLN A 307 0.59 -24.91 -11.36
C GLN A 307 -0.25 -24.83 -10.09
N ILE A 308 0.25 -24.14 -9.08
CA ILE A 308 -0.46 -23.91 -7.82
C ILE A 308 -0.89 -22.44 -7.78
N TYR A 309 -2.16 -22.17 -7.50
CA TYR A 309 -2.71 -20.82 -7.41
C TYR A 309 -3.22 -20.52 -6.01
N ASN A 310 -3.09 -19.26 -5.62
CA ASN A 310 -3.83 -18.68 -4.51
C ASN A 310 -5.13 -18.11 -5.10
N SER A 311 -6.26 -18.68 -4.72
CA SER A 311 -7.52 -18.50 -5.41
C SER A 311 -8.62 -18.00 -4.47
N LEU A 312 -9.58 -17.30 -5.05
CA LEU A 312 -10.85 -16.90 -4.47
C LEU A 312 -11.94 -17.63 -5.25
N VAL A 313 -12.88 -18.25 -4.55
CA VAL A 313 -14.10 -18.81 -5.14
C VAL A 313 -15.33 -18.10 -4.59
N ALA A 314 -16.35 -17.98 -5.42
CA ALA A 314 -17.70 -17.67 -4.98
C ALA A 314 -18.54 -18.94 -5.07
N LEU A 315 -19.25 -19.24 -4.00
CA LEU A 315 -20.19 -20.33 -3.87
C LEU A 315 -21.61 -19.78 -4.02
N GLY A 316 -22.43 -20.46 -4.81
CA GLY A 316 -23.88 -20.27 -4.81
C GLY A 316 -24.50 -20.74 -3.50
N ALA A 317 -25.80 -20.48 -3.37
CA ALA A 317 -26.61 -20.93 -2.22
C ALA A 317 -26.63 -22.46 -2.05
N ASP A 318 -26.37 -23.20 -3.13
CA ASP A 318 -26.35 -24.65 -3.21
C ASP A 318 -24.94 -25.25 -3.05
N GLY A 319 -23.94 -24.42 -2.72
CA GLY A 319 -22.54 -24.83 -2.55
C GLY A 319 -21.77 -24.96 -3.87
N THR A 320 -22.38 -24.71 -5.02
CA THR A 320 -21.70 -24.79 -6.31
C THR A 320 -20.76 -23.62 -6.53
N VAL A 321 -19.59 -23.87 -7.14
CA VAL A 321 -18.63 -22.80 -7.48
C VAL A 321 -19.17 -22.01 -8.68
N THR A 322 -19.64 -20.79 -8.45
CA THR A 322 -20.22 -19.90 -9.47
C THR A 322 -19.18 -18.99 -10.10
N SER A 323 -18.10 -18.67 -9.37
CA SER A 323 -16.98 -17.87 -9.86
C SER A 323 -15.66 -18.31 -9.25
N LEU A 324 -14.59 -18.15 -10.03
CA LEU A 324 -13.22 -18.45 -9.63
C LEU A 324 -12.30 -17.30 -10.07
N TYR A 325 -11.44 -16.86 -9.17
CA TYR A 325 -10.39 -15.87 -9.42
C TYR A 325 -9.06 -16.38 -8.89
N ASP A 326 -8.03 -16.41 -9.73
CA ASP A 326 -6.66 -16.74 -9.33
C ASP A 326 -5.86 -15.43 -9.17
N LYS A 327 -5.13 -15.30 -8.06
CA LYS A 327 -4.30 -14.14 -7.74
C LYS A 327 -3.35 -13.83 -8.89
N HIS A 328 -3.39 -12.61 -9.40
CA HIS A 328 -2.55 -12.17 -10.50
C HIS A 328 -1.20 -11.65 -10.01
N HIS A 329 -1.18 -10.76 -9.01
CA HIS A 329 0.05 -10.13 -8.54
C HIS A 329 0.60 -10.82 -7.29
N LEU A 330 1.66 -11.61 -7.48
CA LEU A 330 2.29 -12.38 -6.42
C LEU A 330 3.31 -11.58 -5.60
N VAL A 331 3.46 -11.92 -4.33
CA VAL A 331 4.46 -11.36 -3.42
C VAL A 331 5.84 -11.98 -3.70
N PRO A 332 6.86 -11.19 -4.08
CA PRO A 332 8.22 -11.71 -4.25
C PRO A 332 8.80 -12.27 -2.95
N PHE A 333 9.50 -13.39 -3.03
CA PHE A 333 10.09 -14.17 -1.93
C PHE A 333 9.10 -14.79 -0.93
N GLY A 334 7.86 -14.31 -0.88
CA GLY A 334 6.76 -14.95 -0.17
C GLY A 334 6.15 -16.06 -1.01
N GLU A 335 5.54 -15.69 -2.13
CA GLU A 335 4.73 -16.59 -2.97
C GLU A 335 5.52 -17.18 -4.13
N PHE A 336 6.54 -16.48 -4.64
CA PHE A 336 7.45 -16.99 -5.67
C PHE A 336 8.86 -16.49 -5.42
N VAL A 337 9.87 -17.16 -5.98
CA VAL A 337 11.27 -16.70 -5.91
C VAL A 337 11.68 -16.11 -7.27
N PRO A 338 12.03 -14.80 -7.34
CA PRO A 338 12.60 -14.23 -8.55
C PRO A 338 13.85 -15.02 -8.99
N PHE A 339 13.91 -15.40 -10.27
CA PHE A 339 14.94 -16.30 -10.80
C PHE A 339 15.00 -17.66 -10.06
N GLY A 340 13.85 -18.21 -9.68
CA GLY A 340 13.71 -19.41 -8.84
C GLY A 340 14.62 -20.58 -9.23
N ASN A 341 14.74 -20.91 -10.51
CA ASN A 341 15.64 -22.00 -10.97
C ASN A 341 17.12 -21.75 -10.65
N PHE A 342 17.57 -20.49 -10.64
CA PHE A 342 18.94 -20.13 -10.25
C PHE A 342 19.07 -20.11 -8.72
N MET A 343 18.12 -19.50 -8.03
CA MET A 343 18.12 -19.34 -6.57
C MET A 343 17.95 -20.68 -5.82
N ALA A 344 17.21 -21.63 -6.39
CA ALA A 344 17.05 -22.99 -5.86
C ALA A 344 18.38 -23.76 -5.82
N ARG A 345 19.34 -23.45 -6.72
CA ARG A 345 20.70 -24.03 -6.67
C ARG A 345 21.46 -23.62 -5.41
N PHE A 346 21.02 -22.54 -4.75
CA PHE A 346 21.56 -22.03 -3.48
C PHE A 346 20.61 -22.29 -2.29
N GLY A 347 19.56 -23.10 -2.47
CA GLY A 347 18.62 -23.48 -1.41
C GLY A 347 17.60 -22.39 -1.01
N ILE A 348 17.38 -21.37 -1.84
CA ILE A 348 16.42 -20.28 -1.57
C ILE A 348 15.05 -20.63 -2.18
N ALA A 349 14.03 -20.80 -1.34
CA ALA A 349 12.64 -21.08 -1.70
C ALA A 349 11.67 -20.03 -1.10
N GLY A 350 10.41 -20.00 -1.56
CA GLY A 350 9.41 -19.04 -1.09
C GLY A 350 8.95 -19.31 0.35
N ILE A 351 8.82 -18.26 1.16
CA ILE A 351 8.51 -18.39 2.61
C ILE A 351 7.06 -18.81 2.86
N ALA A 352 6.13 -18.41 1.98
CA ALA A 352 4.72 -18.75 2.06
C ALA A 352 4.32 -19.94 1.16
N ALA A 353 5.24 -20.43 0.34
CA ALA A 353 5.00 -21.56 -0.55
C ALA A 353 5.10 -22.88 0.23
N GLN A 354 4.07 -23.72 0.14
CA GLN A 354 4.08 -25.06 0.73
C GLN A 354 4.89 -26.06 -0.13
N ASP A 355 4.98 -25.81 -1.44
CA ASP A 355 5.72 -26.63 -2.40
C ASP A 355 6.79 -25.83 -3.16
N GLY A 356 7.93 -26.48 -3.45
CA GLY A 356 9.22 -25.88 -3.83
C GLY A 356 9.28 -25.05 -5.11
N HIS A 357 8.18 -24.85 -5.84
CA HIS A 357 8.11 -24.00 -7.04
C HIS A 357 7.37 -22.67 -6.84
N GLY A 358 6.71 -22.45 -5.70
CA GLY A 358 5.90 -21.26 -5.46
C GLY A 358 4.57 -21.24 -6.21
N PHE A 359 3.80 -20.17 -6.01
CA PHE A 359 2.53 -19.94 -6.70
C PHE A 359 2.73 -19.43 -8.13
N SER A 360 1.73 -19.70 -8.96
CA SER A 360 1.57 -19.23 -10.32
C SER A 360 0.62 -18.04 -10.39
N ALA A 361 0.87 -17.12 -11.33
CA ALA A 361 0.07 -15.92 -11.50
C ALA A 361 -1.18 -16.20 -12.36
N GLY A 362 -2.34 -15.80 -11.85
CA GLY A 362 -3.60 -15.80 -12.59
C GLY A 362 -3.68 -14.74 -13.69
N PRO A 363 -4.76 -14.76 -14.51
CA PRO A 363 -4.98 -13.75 -15.54
C PRO A 363 -5.22 -12.36 -14.95
N ARG A 364 -4.76 -11.33 -15.67
CA ARG A 364 -4.89 -9.94 -15.24
C ARG A 364 -6.29 -9.39 -15.49
N GLY A 365 -6.84 -8.66 -14.52
CA GLY A 365 -8.06 -7.86 -14.70
C GLY A 365 -9.29 -8.72 -14.92
N ARG A 366 -9.96 -9.11 -13.84
CA ARG A 366 -11.20 -9.88 -13.88
C ARG A 366 -12.20 -9.26 -12.93
N VAL A 367 -13.47 -9.31 -13.32
CA VAL A 367 -14.63 -8.98 -12.49
C VAL A 367 -15.41 -10.28 -12.32
N ILE A 368 -15.98 -10.50 -11.14
CA ILE A 368 -16.85 -11.64 -10.86
C ILE A 368 -18.26 -11.14 -10.52
N GLU A 369 -19.27 -11.90 -10.90
CA GLU A 369 -20.67 -11.58 -10.62
C GLU A 369 -21.11 -12.31 -9.35
N LEU A 370 -21.68 -11.57 -8.40
CA LEU A 370 -22.17 -12.10 -7.12
C LEU A 370 -23.69 -11.95 -7.03
N GLY A 371 -24.41 -12.38 -8.08
CA GLY A 371 -25.87 -12.31 -8.16
C GLY A 371 -26.40 -10.89 -7.92
N ASP A 372 -27.38 -10.76 -7.03
CA ASP A 372 -28.05 -9.50 -6.70
C ASP A 372 -27.15 -8.50 -5.94
N ILE A 373 -25.99 -8.94 -5.42
CA ILE A 373 -25.01 -8.04 -4.82
C ILE A 373 -24.35 -7.15 -5.89
N GLY A 374 -24.23 -7.66 -7.12
CA GLY A 374 -23.62 -6.96 -8.26
C GLY A 374 -22.20 -7.45 -8.60
N LYS A 375 -21.45 -6.61 -9.31
CA LYS A 375 -20.13 -6.93 -9.87
C LYS A 375 -19.00 -6.61 -8.90
N ALA A 376 -18.23 -7.62 -8.52
CA ALA A 376 -17.06 -7.46 -7.65
C ALA A 376 -15.77 -7.40 -8.45
N LEU A 377 -14.86 -6.50 -8.08
CA LEU A 377 -13.45 -6.57 -8.46
C LEU A 377 -12.69 -7.37 -7.37
N PRO A 378 -12.43 -8.68 -7.57
CA PRO A 378 -11.70 -9.49 -6.61
C PRO A 378 -10.23 -9.08 -6.56
N LEU A 379 -9.70 -8.97 -5.35
CA LEU A 379 -8.30 -8.75 -5.05
C LEU A 379 -7.90 -9.67 -3.89
N ILE A 380 -6.71 -10.24 -3.97
CA ILE A 380 -6.15 -11.07 -2.91
C ILE A 380 -4.93 -10.37 -2.33
N CYS A 381 -5.07 -9.91 -1.08
CA CYS A 381 -3.97 -9.42 -0.25
C CYS A 381 -3.14 -8.29 -0.92
N TYR A 382 -1.90 -8.59 -1.29
CA TYR A 382 -0.90 -7.67 -1.86
C TYR A 382 -1.37 -6.95 -3.13
N GLU A 383 -2.34 -7.51 -3.87
CA GLU A 383 -2.88 -6.88 -5.09
C GLU A 383 -3.51 -5.51 -4.83
N SER A 384 -4.03 -5.30 -3.61
CA SER A 384 -4.67 -4.03 -3.24
C SER A 384 -3.71 -2.84 -3.18
N VAL A 385 -2.39 -3.05 -3.14
CA VAL A 385 -1.43 -1.92 -3.13
C VAL A 385 -1.13 -1.39 -4.53
N PHE A 386 -1.61 -2.04 -5.60
CA PHE A 386 -1.31 -1.67 -6.98
C PHE A 386 -2.48 -0.96 -7.67
N ALA A 387 -2.43 0.37 -7.72
CA ALA A 387 -3.42 1.20 -8.44
C ALA A 387 -3.74 0.74 -9.85
N ARG A 388 -2.69 0.34 -10.59
CA ARG A 388 -2.78 -0.08 -11.98
C ARG A 388 -3.55 -1.38 -12.18
N ASP A 389 -3.57 -2.26 -11.19
CA ASP A 389 -4.21 -3.57 -11.31
C ASP A 389 -5.72 -3.42 -11.14
N LEU A 390 -6.17 -2.49 -10.30
CA LEU A 390 -7.59 -2.16 -10.18
C LEU A 390 -8.16 -1.52 -11.46
N ARG A 391 -7.35 -0.74 -12.19
CA ARG A 391 -7.75 -0.16 -13.49
C ARG A 391 -7.65 -1.13 -14.66
N ALA A 392 -7.08 -2.32 -14.46
CA ALA A 392 -6.91 -3.30 -15.54
C ALA A 392 -8.17 -4.15 -15.78
N ALA A 393 -9.21 -3.98 -14.96
CA ALA A 393 -10.48 -4.69 -15.13
C ALA A 393 -11.12 -4.34 -16.49
N PRO A 394 -11.63 -5.34 -17.24
CA PRO A 394 -12.21 -5.14 -18.57
C PRO A 394 -13.54 -4.38 -18.53
N GLU A 395 -14.20 -4.38 -17.37
CA GLU A 395 -15.43 -3.66 -17.11
C GLU A 395 -15.38 -3.02 -15.72
N ARG A 396 -16.31 -2.08 -15.47
CA ARG A 396 -16.39 -1.38 -14.19
C ARG A 396 -17.15 -2.25 -13.18
N ALA A 397 -16.50 -2.58 -12.07
CA ALA A 397 -17.14 -3.21 -10.92
C ALA A 397 -18.03 -2.22 -10.13
N ASP A 398 -18.94 -2.77 -9.34
CA ASP A 398 -19.78 -2.04 -8.39
C ASP A 398 -19.09 -1.88 -7.03
N PHE A 399 -18.20 -2.79 -6.67
CA PHE A 399 -17.41 -2.74 -5.45
C PHE A 399 -16.09 -3.50 -5.59
N ILE A 400 -15.15 -3.22 -4.67
CA ILE A 400 -13.90 -3.97 -4.55
C ILE A 400 -14.08 -5.06 -3.49
N LEU A 401 -13.68 -6.29 -3.78
CA LEU A 401 -13.71 -7.40 -2.85
C LEU A 401 -12.29 -7.86 -2.54
N LEU A 402 -11.82 -7.56 -1.33
CA LEU A 402 -10.47 -7.83 -0.87
C LEU A 402 -10.46 -8.89 0.22
N ILE A 403 -9.97 -10.08 -0.09
CA ILE A 403 -9.68 -11.10 0.92
C ILE A 403 -8.17 -11.11 1.22
N THR A 404 -7.79 -11.24 2.49
CA THR A 404 -6.38 -11.12 2.86
C THR A 404 -5.99 -11.88 4.13
N ASN A 405 -4.74 -12.31 4.19
CA ASN A 405 -4.11 -12.88 5.36
C ASN A 405 -3.01 -11.95 5.89
N ASP A 406 -3.40 -10.96 6.70
CA ASP A 406 -2.46 -10.03 7.35
C ASP A 406 -1.63 -10.66 8.49
N ALA A 407 -1.79 -11.96 8.78
CA ALA A 407 -1.03 -12.64 9.83
C ALA A 407 0.48 -12.64 9.58
N TRP A 408 0.89 -12.41 8.33
CA TRP A 408 2.28 -12.23 7.92
C TRP A 408 2.89 -10.88 8.33
N PHE A 409 2.09 -9.89 8.71
CA PHE A 409 2.53 -8.50 8.87
C PHE A 409 2.67 -8.05 10.33
N GLY A 410 2.53 -8.97 11.29
CA GLY A 410 2.58 -8.68 12.72
C GLY A 410 1.39 -7.87 13.21
N LYS A 411 1.56 -7.18 14.34
CA LYS A 411 0.47 -6.45 15.01
C LYS A 411 0.66 -4.92 15.14
N ILE A 412 1.78 -4.40 14.63
CA ILE A 412 2.18 -3.00 14.88
C ILE A 412 1.85 -2.10 13.70
N SER A 413 2.53 -2.26 12.56
CA SER A 413 2.43 -1.29 11.45
C SER A 413 1.91 -1.87 10.15
N GLY A 414 2.26 -3.10 9.79
CA GLY A 414 1.94 -3.67 8.49
C GLY A 414 0.43 -3.73 8.19
N PRO A 415 -0.42 -4.31 9.06
CA PRO A 415 -1.87 -4.38 8.82
C PRO A 415 -2.53 -2.99 8.72
N TYR A 416 -2.09 -2.01 9.52
CA TYR A 416 -2.61 -0.64 9.46
C TYR A 416 -2.21 0.07 8.16
N GLN A 417 -0.97 -0.12 7.69
CA GLN A 417 -0.54 0.39 6.38
C GLN A 417 -1.28 -0.29 5.23
N HIS A 418 -1.59 -1.58 5.34
CA HIS A 418 -2.38 -2.29 4.34
C HIS A 418 -3.82 -1.76 4.29
N LEU A 419 -4.46 -1.57 5.45
CA LEU A 419 -5.79 -0.96 5.54
C LEU A 419 -5.82 0.48 5.01
N ALA A 420 -4.81 1.29 5.31
CA ALA A 420 -4.69 2.64 4.76
C ALA A 420 -4.67 2.62 3.22
N GLN A 421 -3.88 1.72 2.63
CA GLN A 421 -3.82 1.57 1.17
C GLN A 421 -5.15 1.08 0.57
N ALA A 422 -5.87 0.20 1.27
CA ALA A 422 -7.22 -0.22 0.88
C ALA A 422 -8.19 0.97 0.82
N ARG A 423 -8.18 1.84 1.84
CA ARG A 423 -8.99 3.08 1.83
C ARG A 423 -8.63 4.02 0.68
N LEU A 424 -7.33 4.13 0.38
CA LEU A 424 -6.85 4.88 -0.77
C LEU A 424 -7.37 4.31 -2.10
N ARG A 425 -7.42 2.98 -2.25
CA ARG A 425 -8.01 2.35 -3.45
C ARG A 425 -9.49 2.71 -3.61
N SER A 426 -10.28 2.67 -2.53
CA SER A 426 -11.70 3.03 -2.57
C SER A 426 -11.92 4.47 -3.09
N VAL A 427 -11.14 5.43 -2.60
CA VAL A 427 -11.21 6.84 -3.03
C VAL A 427 -10.78 7.01 -4.48
N GLU A 428 -9.70 6.35 -4.88
CA GLU A 428 -9.20 6.43 -6.24
C GLU A 428 -10.17 5.88 -7.26
N GLN A 429 -10.86 4.78 -6.95
CA GLN A 429 -11.81 4.17 -7.89
C GLN A 429 -13.23 4.76 -7.77
N GLY A 430 -13.55 5.38 -6.64
CA GLY A 430 -14.93 5.78 -6.31
C GLY A 430 -15.82 4.57 -6.06
N LEU A 431 -15.24 3.49 -5.53
CA LEU A 431 -15.91 2.23 -5.24
C LEU A 431 -15.87 1.93 -3.73
N PRO A 432 -16.96 1.40 -3.15
CA PRO A 432 -16.90 0.81 -1.82
C PRO A 432 -15.99 -0.42 -1.85
N MET A 433 -15.49 -0.83 -0.69
CA MET A 433 -14.68 -2.04 -0.55
C MET A 433 -15.16 -2.90 0.61
N ILE A 434 -15.34 -4.17 0.30
CA ILE A 434 -15.52 -5.26 1.24
C ILE A 434 -14.12 -5.83 1.52
N ARG A 435 -13.62 -5.72 2.75
CA ARG A 435 -12.32 -6.28 3.16
C ARG A 435 -12.51 -7.34 4.24
N ALA A 436 -12.20 -8.60 3.93
CA ALA A 436 -12.18 -9.70 4.90
C ALA A 436 -10.75 -10.16 5.16
N ALA A 437 -10.30 -10.04 6.41
CA ALA A 437 -8.94 -10.35 6.83
C ALA A 437 -8.92 -11.53 7.82
N ASN A 438 -7.89 -12.38 7.79
CA ASN A 438 -7.74 -13.51 8.72
C ASN A 438 -7.53 -13.05 10.18
N THR A 439 -6.37 -12.45 10.47
CA THR A 439 -6.06 -11.82 11.77
C THR A 439 -6.02 -10.30 11.68
N GLY A 440 -6.08 -9.76 10.45
CA GLY A 440 -6.01 -8.34 10.13
C GLY A 440 -7.24 -7.57 10.57
N ILE A 441 -7.39 -6.35 10.04
CA ILE A 441 -8.60 -5.55 10.23
C ILE A 441 -9.54 -5.86 9.07
N SER A 442 -10.65 -6.56 9.34
CA SER A 442 -11.76 -6.67 8.41
C SER A 442 -12.60 -5.39 8.46
N ALA A 443 -13.02 -4.88 7.31
CA ALA A 443 -13.69 -3.58 7.22
C ALA A 443 -14.61 -3.46 6.01
N MET A 444 -15.73 -2.75 6.21
CA MET A 444 -16.52 -2.18 5.12
C MET A 444 -16.10 -0.72 4.91
N ILE A 445 -15.64 -0.39 3.71
CA ILE A 445 -15.08 0.92 3.36
C ILE A 445 -15.96 1.59 2.31
N ASP A 446 -16.36 2.84 2.52
CA ASP A 446 -17.14 3.60 1.54
C ASP A 446 -16.28 4.15 0.38
N PRO A 447 -16.87 4.68 -0.71
CA PRO A 447 -16.13 5.31 -1.82
C PRO A 447 -15.30 6.55 -1.44
N ALA A 448 -15.49 7.11 -0.24
CA ALA A 448 -14.70 8.22 0.29
C ALA A 448 -13.53 7.73 1.15
N GLY A 449 -13.34 6.41 1.27
CA GLY A 449 -12.31 5.80 2.10
C GLY A 449 -12.63 5.85 3.60
N ARG A 450 -13.89 6.02 4.00
CA ARG A 450 -14.30 5.93 5.41
C ARG A 450 -14.60 4.48 5.77
N ILE A 451 -14.11 4.04 6.92
CA ILE A 451 -14.49 2.75 7.49
C ILE A 451 -15.88 2.92 8.12
N THR A 452 -16.87 2.22 7.57
CA THR A 452 -18.26 2.28 8.08
C THR A 452 -18.50 1.22 9.16
N HIS A 453 -17.87 0.06 9.02
CA HIS A 453 -17.93 -1.07 9.95
C HIS A 453 -16.57 -1.77 9.95
N SER A 454 -16.15 -2.32 11.09
CA SER A 454 -14.90 -3.08 11.17
C SER A 454 -14.85 -4.08 12.32
N LEU A 455 -14.01 -5.10 12.14
CA LEU A 455 -13.53 -5.98 13.22
C LEU A 455 -12.09 -5.60 13.56
N PRO A 456 -11.73 -5.44 14.84
CA PRO A 456 -10.38 -5.06 15.23
C PRO A 456 -9.33 -6.13 14.89
N LEU A 457 -8.08 -5.67 14.77
CA LEU A 457 -6.92 -6.52 14.58
C LEU A 457 -6.80 -7.58 15.70
N GLY A 458 -6.55 -8.83 15.31
CA GLY A 458 -6.25 -9.92 16.24
C GLY A 458 -7.44 -10.41 17.07
N GLN A 459 -8.68 -10.11 16.65
CA GLN A 459 -9.91 -10.60 17.30
C GLN A 459 -10.60 -11.62 16.40
N ALA A 460 -11.16 -12.69 16.98
CA ALA A 460 -12.03 -13.59 16.23
C ALA A 460 -13.47 -13.06 16.29
N GLY A 461 -14.18 -13.06 15.17
CA GLY A 461 -15.58 -12.68 15.14
C GLY A 461 -16.14 -12.53 13.75
N TRP A 462 -17.34 -11.97 13.68
CA TRP A 462 -18.01 -11.58 12.45
C TRP A 462 -18.70 -10.23 12.62
N ILE A 463 -18.95 -9.55 11.50
CA ILE A 463 -19.73 -8.31 11.47
C ILE A 463 -20.58 -8.26 10.21
N ASP A 464 -21.85 -7.90 10.35
CA ASP A 464 -22.73 -7.61 9.24
C ASP A 464 -22.67 -6.12 8.92
N ALA A 465 -22.35 -5.80 7.68
CA ALA A 465 -22.19 -4.42 7.22
C ALA A 465 -23.00 -4.21 5.92
N PRO A 466 -23.85 -3.17 5.85
CA PRO A 466 -24.51 -2.83 4.60
C PRO A 466 -23.50 -2.29 3.60
N LEU A 467 -23.58 -2.75 2.35
CA LEU A 467 -22.71 -2.33 1.25
C LEU A 467 -23.05 -0.89 0.83
N PRO A 468 -22.13 0.09 0.94
CA PRO A 468 -22.38 1.45 0.48
C PRO A 468 -22.52 1.51 -1.04
N LEU A 469 -23.21 2.52 -1.55
CA LEU A 469 -23.38 2.71 -3.00
C LEU A 469 -22.07 3.14 -3.67
N PRO A 470 -21.76 2.62 -4.88
CA PRO A 470 -20.66 3.14 -5.68
C PRO A 470 -20.92 4.56 -6.19
N ARG A 471 -19.84 5.25 -6.55
CA ARG A 471 -19.89 6.55 -7.24
C ARG A 471 -19.50 6.42 -8.70
N PRO A 472 -19.91 7.35 -9.57
CA PRO A 472 -19.38 7.43 -10.93
C PRO A 472 -17.85 7.36 -10.93
N PRO A 473 -17.22 6.72 -11.94
CA PRO A 473 -15.77 6.54 -11.95
C PRO A 473 -15.09 7.90 -11.87
N THR A 474 -14.15 8.02 -10.93
CA THR A 474 -13.40 9.24 -10.66
C THR A 474 -12.56 9.65 -11.87
N LEU A 475 -11.97 10.84 -11.81
CA LEU A 475 -11.04 11.25 -12.86
C LEU A 475 -9.84 10.31 -12.91
N TYR A 476 -9.26 9.96 -11.75
CA TYR A 476 -8.14 9.04 -11.66
C TYR A 476 -8.46 7.63 -12.17
N ALA A 477 -9.65 7.10 -11.85
CA ALA A 477 -10.09 5.79 -12.35
C ALA A 477 -10.11 5.74 -13.89
N ARG A 478 -10.41 6.86 -14.55
CA ARG A 478 -10.50 6.96 -16.01
C ARG A 478 -9.15 7.12 -16.70
N ILE A 479 -8.28 7.99 -16.17
CA ILE A 479 -7.08 8.44 -16.88
C ILE A 479 -5.76 7.99 -16.24
N GLY A 480 -5.83 7.57 -14.98
CA GLY A 480 -4.70 7.07 -14.23
C GLY A 480 -3.57 8.05 -13.97
N ASP A 481 -2.35 7.52 -13.87
CA ASP A 481 -1.15 8.25 -13.45
C ASP A 481 -0.53 9.10 -14.57
N LEU A 482 -0.84 8.78 -15.83
CA LEU A 482 -0.18 9.38 -17.00
C LEU A 482 -0.33 10.91 -17.06
N PRO A 483 -1.51 11.52 -16.79
CA PRO A 483 -1.66 12.97 -16.87
C PRO A 483 -0.85 13.71 -15.81
N VAL A 484 -0.77 13.18 -14.59
CA VAL A 484 0.07 13.77 -13.53
C VAL A 484 1.53 13.74 -13.92
N LEU A 485 2.02 12.60 -14.43
CA LEU A 485 3.38 12.47 -14.92
C LEU A 485 3.66 13.43 -16.08
N ALA A 486 2.74 13.54 -17.05
CA ALA A 486 2.88 14.44 -18.19
C ALA A 486 2.99 15.92 -17.74
N VAL A 487 2.09 16.37 -16.87
CA VAL A 487 2.11 17.74 -16.34
C VAL A 487 3.42 18.02 -15.60
N LEU A 488 3.87 17.12 -14.73
CA LEU A 488 5.12 17.27 -13.98
C LEU A 488 6.35 17.34 -14.91
N LEU A 489 6.39 16.50 -15.95
CA LEU A 489 7.48 16.52 -16.93
C LEU A 489 7.47 17.79 -17.79
N LEU A 490 6.29 18.32 -18.16
CA LEU A 490 6.17 19.59 -18.88
C LEU A 490 6.65 20.77 -18.04
N ILE A 491 6.27 20.84 -16.76
CA ILE A 491 6.73 21.88 -15.81
C ILE A 491 8.25 21.81 -15.66
N LEU A 492 8.81 20.58 -15.59
CA LEU A 492 10.25 20.39 -15.55
C LEU A 492 10.93 20.89 -16.83
N GLY A 493 10.41 20.52 -18.01
CA GLY A 493 10.93 20.94 -19.31
C GLY A 493 10.96 22.47 -19.46
N GLY A 494 9.87 23.15 -19.11
CA GLY A 494 9.81 24.62 -19.09
C GLY A 494 10.83 25.25 -18.14
N THR A 495 11.03 24.65 -16.96
CA THR A 495 12.04 25.11 -15.99
C THR A 495 13.46 24.95 -16.53
N VAL A 496 13.77 23.82 -17.18
CA VAL A 496 15.08 23.57 -17.79
C VAL A 496 15.35 24.55 -18.94
N LEU A 497 14.37 24.79 -19.81
CA LEU A 497 14.50 25.75 -20.91
C LEU A 497 14.74 27.17 -20.41
N ARG A 498 13.97 27.62 -19.40
CA ARG A 498 14.17 28.92 -18.75
C ARG A 498 15.59 29.04 -18.17
N ASN A 499 16.06 28.01 -17.46
CA ASN A 499 17.39 28.02 -16.85
C ASN A 499 18.51 28.02 -17.89
N ARG A 500 18.31 27.40 -19.07
CA ARG A 500 19.27 27.46 -20.19
C ARG A 500 19.31 28.85 -20.82
N ALA A 501 18.15 29.47 -21.05
CA ALA A 501 18.05 30.81 -21.62
C ALA A 501 18.67 31.90 -20.73
N GLN A 502 18.73 31.67 -19.41
CA GLN A 502 19.33 32.60 -18.44
C GLN A 502 20.85 32.41 -18.24
N ARG A 503 21.49 31.41 -18.89
CA ARG A 503 22.95 31.27 -18.82
C ARG A 503 23.59 32.27 -19.78
N PRO A 504 24.58 33.07 -19.35
CA PRO A 504 25.31 33.93 -20.26
C PRO A 504 25.96 33.08 -21.37
N PRO A 505 26.03 33.60 -22.62
CA PRO A 505 26.76 32.92 -23.68
C PRO A 505 28.21 32.70 -23.22
N ARG A 506 28.73 31.49 -23.48
CA ARG A 506 30.08 31.08 -23.11
C ARG A 506 31.15 31.80 -23.92
#